data_AF-A0A917JFQ2-F1
#
_entry.id   AF-A0A917JFQ2-F1
#
_cell.length_a   1.000
_cell.length_b   1.000
_cell.length_c   1.000
_cell.angle_alpha   90.00
_cell.angle_beta   90.00
_cell.angle_gamma   90.00
#
_symmetry.space_group_name_H-M   'P 1'
#
loop_
_entity.id
_entity.type
_entity.pdbx_description
1 polymer ?
#
loop_
_entity_poly.entity_id
_entity_poly.type
_entity_poly.pdbx_seq_one_letter_code
_entity_poly.pdbx_strand_id
1 'polypeptide(L)'
;MFEKIKNKLHDGFTLVEMMVVILIISVLVLLFIPNLGNSKTKAMEESDKAIVATMRTQIELAEFEKGRTLTLEEEAGLFTDEKQKELYEVEIKGKR
;
A
#
# COMPACT_ATOMS: atom_id res chain seq x y z
N MET A 1 37.02 -53.68 31.04
CA MET A 1 37.60 -52.59 30.22
C MET A 1 36.43 -51.74 29.73
N PHE A 2 36.06 -50.69 30.47
CA PHE A 2 34.93 -49.84 30.13
C PHE A 2 35.43 -48.64 29.33
N GLU A 3 35.14 -48.67 28.04
CA GLU A 3 35.48 -47.61 27.09
C GLU A 3 34.58 -46.39 27.35
N LYS A 4 35.20 -45.28 27.73
CA LYS A 4 34.52 -44.00 27.98
C LYS A 4 33.94 -43.46 26.68
N ILE A 5 32.62 -43.44 26.57
CA ILE A 5 31.91 -42.67 25.54
C ILE A 5 32.13 -41.19 25.82
N LYS A 6 33.03 -40.56 25.07
CA LYS A 6 33.30 -39.12 25.12
C LYS A 6 32.24 -38.40 24.28
N ASN A 7 31.16 -37.97 24.90
CA ASN A 7 30.21 -37.05 24.26
C ASN A 7 30.95 -35.74 23.92
N LYS A 8 31.17 -35.47 22.63
CA LYS A 8 31.52 -34.13 22.15
C LYS A 8 30.30 -33.24 22.36
N LEU A 9 30.34 -32.38 23.36
CA LEU A 9 29.44 -31.23 23.41
C LEU A 9 29.79 -30.38 22.18
N HIS A 10 28.88 -30.29 21.21
CA HIS A 10 29.00 -29.27 20.18
C HIS A 10 28.78 -27.92 20.85
N ASP A 11 29.74 -27.01 20.69
CA ASP A 11 29.59 -25.61 21.10
C ASP A 11 28.45 -25.00 20.29
N GLY A 12 27.26 -24.98 20.90
CA GLY A 12 26.04 -24.43 20.34
C GLY A 12 25.97 -22.92 20.56
N PHE A 13 25.18 -22.27 19.71
CA PHE A 13 24.86 -20.85 19.70
C PHE A 13 24.67 -20.27 21.13
N THR A 14 25.35 -19.18 21.45
CA THR A 14 25.28 -18.59 22.79
C THR A 14 24.14 -17.58 22.92
N LEU A 15 23.70 -17.30 24.15
CA LEU A 15 22.73 -16.23 24.41
C LEU A 15 23.24 -14.87 23.93
N VAL A 16 24.53 -14.59 24.13
CA VAL A 16 25.17 -13.34 23.68
C VAL A 16 25.07 -13.19 22.16
N GLU A 17 25.22 -14.29 21.43
CA GLU A 17 25.12 -14.31 19.98
C GLU A 17 23.70 -13.97 19.50
N MET A 18 22.66 -14.49 20.18
CA MET A 18 21.27 -14.10 19.89
C MET A 18 21.00 -12.63 20.23
N MET A 19 21.61 -12.09 21.29
CA MET A 19 21.46 -10.67 21.66
C MET A 19 22.03 -9.75 20.58
N VAL A 20 23.21 -10.07 20.05
CA VAL A 20 23.83 -9.31 18.96
C VAL A 20 22.99 -9.41 17.68
N VAL A 21 22.42 -10.57 17.38
CA VAL A 21 21.54 -10.75 16.22
C VAL A 21 20.26 -9.91 16.35
N ILE A 22 19.60 -9.91 17.51
CA ILE A 22 18.41 -9.08 17.74
C ILE A 22 18.75 -7.59 17.64
N LEU A 23 19.92 -7.17 18.15
CA LEU A 23 20.40 -5.80 18.02
C LEU A 23 20.55 -5.40 16.54
N ILE A 24 21.21 -6.23 15.73
CA ILE A 24 21.37 -5.96 14.29
C ILE A 24 20.02 -5.90 13.58
N ILE A 25 19.12 -6.86 13.81
CA ILE A 25 17.79 -6.88 13.17
C ILE A 25 16.98 -5.65 13.57
N SER A 26 17.04 -5.21 14.82
CA SER A 26 16.31 -4.01 15.28
C SER A 26 16.74 -2.74 14.54
N VAL A 27 18.04 -2.54 14.32
CA VAL A 27 18.57 -1.40 13.56
C VAL A 27 18.14 -1.49 12.09
N LEU A 28 18.21 -2.69 11.49
CA LEU A 28 17.76 -2.88 10.12
C LEU A 28 16.27 -2.54 9.97
N VAL A 29 15.40 -3.09 10.82
CA VAL A 29 13.95 -2.84 10.77
C VAL A 29 13.62 -1.34 10.87
N LEU A 30 14.31 -0.60 11.74
CA LEU A 30 14.15 0.85 11.88
C LEU A 30 14.49 1.62 10.60
N LEU A 31 15.46 1.16 9.81
CA LEU A 31 15.80 1.78 8.52
C LEU A 31 14.84 1.36 7.39
N PHE A 32 14.28 0.14 7.45
CA PHE A 32 13.40 -0.39 6.40
C PHE A 32 11.94 0.08 6.52
N ILE A 33 11.36 0.14 7.73
CA ILE A 33 9.97 0.58 7.95
C ILE A 33 9.65 1.94 7.32
N PRO A 34 10.43 3.02 7.55
CA PRO A 34 10.11 4.33 6.97
C PRO A 34 10.19 4.31 5.44
N ASN A 35 11.08 3.50 4.87
CA ASN A 35 11.22 3.34 3.42
C ASN A 35 10.02 2.59 2.79
N LEU A 36 9.42 1.64 3.52
CA LEU A 36 8.23 0.90 3.10
C LEU A 36 6.95 1.75 3.18
N GLY A 37 6.79 2.56 4.23
CA GLY A 37 5.61 3.41 4.42
C GLY A 37 5.39 4.39 3.27
N ASN A 38 6.45 5.09 2.84
CA ASN A 38 6.38 6.06 1.74
C ASN A 38 6.04 5.43 0.39
N SER A 39 6.46 4.18 0.16
CA SER A 39 6.16 3.46 -1.08
C SER A 39 4.68 3.07 -1.17
N LYS A 40 4.07 2.72 -0.03
CA LYS A 40 2.63 2.44 0.06
C LYS A 40 1.80 3.67 -0.27
N THR A 41 2.13 4.83 0.30
CA THR A 41 1.41 6.08 0.03
C THR A 41 1.51 6.49 -1.43
N LYS A 42 2.70 6.45 -2.03
CA LYS A 42 2.88 6.74 -3.46
C LYS A 42 2.09 5.79 -4.35
N ALA A 43 2.07 4.50 -4.02
CA ALA A 43 1.28 3.52 -4.77
C ALA A 43 -0.24 3.77 -4.63
N MET A 44 -0.70 4.22 -3.46
CA MET A 44 -2.10 4.62 -3.24
C MET A 44 -2.45 5.86 -4.07
N GLU A 45 -1.64 6.91 -4.04
CA GLU A 45 -1.84 8.11 -4.85
C GLU A 45 -1.89 7.81 -6.35
N GLU A 46 -1.00 6.94 -6.84
CA GLU A 46 -1.00 6.57 -8.25
C GLU A 46 -2.21 5.71 -8.64
N SER A 47 -2.66 4.84 -7.73
CA SER A 47 -3.91 4.09 -7.88
C SER A 47 -5.12 5.02 -7.95
N ASP A 48 -5.17 6.04 -7.10
CA ASP A 48 -6.27 7.02 -7.07
C ASP A 48 -6.31 7.84 -8.36
N LYS A 49 -5.15 8.27 -8.88
CA LYS A 49 -5.08 8.94 -10.20
C LYS A 49 -5.58 8.05 -11.33
N ALA A 50 -5.21 6.77 -11.34
CA ALA A 50 -5.68 5.83 -12.36
C ALA A 50 -7.20 5.68 -12.30
N ILE A 51 -7.77 5.58 -11.10
CA ILE A 51 -9.22 5.55 -10.89
C ILE A 51 -9.86 6.83 -11.44
N VAL A 52 -9.36 8.02 -11.09
CA VAL A 52 -9.86 9.31 -11.59
C VAL A 52 -9.80 9.39 -13.13
N ALA A 53 -8.73 8.89 -13.76
CA ALA A 53 -8.62 8.86 -15.21
C ALA A 53 -9.72 7.99 -15.87
N THR A 54 -10.01 6.82 -15.29
CA THR A 54 -11.11 5.97 -15.78
C THR A 54 -12.48 6.63 -15.58
N MET A 55 -12.66 7.37 -14.48
CA MET A 55 -13.90 8.10 -14.22
C MET A 55 -14.12 9.25 -15.21
N ARG A 56 -13.07 10.04 -15.50
CA ARG A 56 -13.13 11.08 -16.54
C ARG A 56 -13.49 10.51 -17.91
N THR A 57 -12.92 9.36 -18.25
CA THR A 57 -13.25 8.66 -19.49
C THR A 57 -14.73 8.24 -19.53
N GLN A 58 -15.27 7.76 -18.40
CA GLN A 58 -16.70 7.41 -18.31
C GLN A 58 -17.63 8.63 -18.45
N ILE A 59 -17.25 9.76 -17.85
CA ILE A 59 -17.98 11.03 -18.02
C ILE A 59 -17.95 11.46 -19.48
N GLU A 60 -16.77 11.50 -20.11
CA GLU A 60 -16.60 11.91 -21.51
C GLU A 60 -17.40 11.02 -22.47
N LEU A 61 -17.40 9.70 -22.25
CA LEU A 61 -18.21 8.77 -23.03
C LEU A 61 -19.72 9.04 -22.85
N ALA A 62 -20.17 9.28 -21.63
CA ALA A 62 -21.58 9.56 -21.35
C ALA A 62 -22.03 10.92 -21.92
N GLU A 63 -21.15 11.93 -21.92
CA GLU A 63 -21.37 13.22 -22.57
C GLU A 63 -21.45 13.07 -24.09
N PHE A 64 -20.55 12.26 -24.67
CA PHE A 64 -20.54 11.96 -26.09
C PHE A 64 -21.84 11.25 -26.52
N GLU A 65 -22.30 10.26 -25.76
CA GLU A 65 -23.56 9.54 -26.03
C GLU A 65 -24.79 10.47 -25.95
N LYS A 66 -24.81 11.40 -24.98
CA LYS A 66 -25.92 12.34 -24.82
C LYS A 66 -25.83 13.58 -25.71
N GLY A 67 -24.68 13.84 -26.33
CA GLY A 67 -24.42 15.03 -27.14
C GLY A 67 -24.46 16.34 -26.37
N ARG A 68 -24.32 16.29 -25.03
CA ARG A 68 -24.30 17.44 -24.14
C ARG A 68 -23.45 17.14 -22.91
N THR A 69 -23.00 18.19 -22.22
CA THR A 69 -22.35 18.03 -20.92
C THR A 69 -23.32 17.47 -19.88
N LEU A 70 -22.80 16.65 -18.97
CA LEU A 70 -23.59 16.10 -17.87
C LEU A 70 -23.82 17.15 -16.79
N THR A 71 -24.89 16.98 -15.99
CA THR A 71 -25.02 17.72 -14.74
C THR A 71 -24.24 17.02 -13.63
N LEU A 72 -23.89 17.75 -12.56
CA LEU A 72 -23.16 17.20 -11.41
C LEU A 72 -23.87 15.98 -10.77
N GLU A 73 -25.21 15.94 -10.83
CA GLU A 73 -26.01 14.80 -10.34
C GLU A 73 -25.92 13.59 -11.28
N GLU A 74 -25.90 13.82 -12.60
CA GLU A 74 -25.75 12.75 -13.59
C GLU A 74 -24.35 12.14 -13.56
N GLU A 75 -23.30 12.96 -13.39
CA GLU A 75 -21.92 12.47 -13.22
C GLU A 75 -21.75 11.65 -11.94
N ALA A 76 -22.28 12.14 -10.81
CA ALA A 76 -22.23 11.42 -9.54
C ALA A 76 -23.00 10.09 -9.61
N GLY A 77 -24.04 10.01 -10.44
CA GLY A 77 -24.82 8.81 -10.68
C GLY A 77 -24.09 7.71 -11.45
N LEU A 78 -22.96 8.02 -12.12
CA LEU A 78 -22.14 7.04 -12.83
C LEU A 78 -21.31 6.16 -11.88
N PHE A 79 -21.12 6.59 -10.62
CA PHE A 79 -20.23 5.93 -9.67
C PHE A 79 -20.99 5.36 -8.48
N THR A 80 -20.93 4.04 -8.31
CA THR A 80 -21.61 3.32 -7.22
C THR A 80 -20.69 3.03 -6.03
N ASP A 81 -19.39 2.91 -6.28
CA ASP A 81 -18.37 2.63 -5.28
C ASP A 81 -18.11 3.86 -4.36
N GLU A 82 -18.03 3.63 -3.04
CA GLU A 82 -17.84 4.71 -2.06
C GLU A 82 -16.51 5.46 -2.27
N LYS A 83 -15.44 4.75 -2.66
CA LYS A 83 -14.13 5.36 -2.92
C LYS A 83 -14.18 6.25 -4.16
N GLN A 84 -14.90 5.83 -5.19
CA GLN A 84 -15.07 6.65 -6.40
C GLN A 84 -15.89 7.91 -6.12
N LYS A 85 -16.91 7.82 -5.27
CA LYS A 85 -17.69 9.00 -4.84
C LYS A 85 -16.84 10.00 -4.07
N GLU A 86 -15.99 9.51 -3.16
CA GLU A 86 -15.04 10.35 -2.44
C GLU A 86 -14.06 11.03 -3.40
N LEU A 87 -13.43 10.27 -4.29
CA LEU A 87 -12.51 10.81 -5.30
C LEU A 87 -13.21 11.79 -6.25
N TYR A 88 -14.47 11.55 -6.63
CA TYR A 88 -15.24 12.48 -7.45
C TYR A 88 -15.45 13.83 -6.73
N GLU A 89 -15.85 13.81 -5.46
CA GLU A 89 -16.07 15.04 -4.69
C GLU A 89 -14.76 15.84 -4.48
N VAL A 90 -13.64 15.15 -4.22
CA VAL A 90 -12.34 15.77 -3.92
C VAL A 90 -11.62 16.23 -5.20
N GLU A 91 -11.49 15.36 -6.21
CA GLU A 91 -10.62 15.58 -7.38
C GLU A 91 -11.35 16.11 -8.63
N ILE A 92 -12.66 15.89 -8.75
CA ILE A 92 -13.43 16.31 -9.94
C ILE A 92 -14.30 17.53 -9.63
N LYS A 93 -15.07 17.48 -8.55
CA LYS A 93 -15.95 18.59 -8.13
C LYS A 93 -15.21 19.72 -7.41
N GLY A 94 -13.98 19.45 -6.95
CA GLY A 94 -13.10 20.43 -6.33
C GLY A 94 -13.54 20.91 -4.95
N LYS A 95 -14.34 20.12 -4.21
CA LYS A 95 -14.63 20.41 -2.79
C LYS A 95 -13.41 20.01 -1.96
N ARG A 96 -12.58 21.00 -1.61
CA ARG A 96 -11.61 20.87 -0.51
C ARG A 96 -12.31 20.85 0.84
#